data_AF-A0A4W6BRQ4-F1
#
_entry.id   AF-A0A4W6BRQ4-F1
#
_cell.length_a   1.000
_cell.length_b   1.000
_cell.length_c   1.000
_cell.angle_alpha   90.00
_cell.angle_beta   90.00
_cell.angle_gamma   90.00
#
_symmetry.space_group_name_H-M   'P 1'
#
loop_
_entity.id
_entity.type
_entity.pdbx_description
1 polymer ?
#
loop_
_entity_poly.entity_id
_entity_poly.type
_entity_poly.pdbx_seq_one_letter_code
_entity_poly.pdbx_strand_id
1 'polypeptide(L)'
;MTASKLIKYLLFTFNFLFFVGGIIILGLSIHVRNNKADYQITDELLPAINLLVFIGAVTLIFGFLGCCGAIQESRCLLALFFRGLLSMFLMMLGQGQRHLRYFSQDLKFTGVVEGETMLVYFFWFVCFFLAYLLLQEENVFFKKGLFPFG
;
A
#
# COMPACT_ATOMS: atom_id res chain seq x y z
N MET A 1 10.95 23.02 -13.99
CA MET A 1 9.98 22.42 -14.94
C MET A 1 10.12 20.88 -15.10
N THR A 2 11.28 20.28 -14.80
CA THR A 2 11.52 18.82 -14.89
C THR A 2 11.23 18.04 -13.60
N ALA A 3 11.44 18.64 -12.43
CA ALA A 3 11.30 17.95 -11.13
C ALA A 3 9.87 17.45 -10.85
N SER A 4 8.86 18.28 -11.10
CA SER A 4 7.44 17.92 -10.94
C SER A 4 7.01 16.75 -11.83
N LYS A 5 7.53 16.69 -13.07
CA LYS A 5 7.26 15.58 -13.99
C LYS A 5 7.91 14.29 -13.51
N LEU A 6 9.13 14.37 -12.99
CA LEU A 6 9.85 13.23 -12.42
C LEU A 6 9.11 12.64 -11.22
N ILE A 7 8.63 13.47 -10.29
CA ILE A 7 7.92 13.01 -9.08
C ILE A 7 6.60 12.32 -9.44
N LYS A 8 5.80 12.91 -10.35
CA LYS A 8 4.55 12.30 -10.83
C LYS A 8 4.83 10.93 -11.49
N TYR A 9 5.87 10.85 -12.32
CA TYR A 9 6.27 9.62 -13.00
C TYR A 9 6.76 8.53 -12.03
N LEU A 10 7.58 8.89 -11.04
CA LEU A 10 8.04 7.98 -10.00
C LEU A 10 6.88 7.44 -9.15
N LEU A 11 5.93 8.30 -8.77
CA LEU A 11 4.75 7.91 -7.99
C LEU A 11 3.84 6.94 -8.76
N PHE A 12 3.66 7.18 -10.07
CA PHE A 12 2.92 6.27 -10.95
C PHE A 12 3.64 4.92 -11.10
N THR A 13 4.94 4.94 -11.40
CA THR A 13 5.75 3.74 -11.61
C THR A 13 5.80 2.86 -10.36
N PHE A 14 5.97 3.46 -9.17
CA PHE A 14 6.00 2.73 -7.90
C PHE A 14 4.65 2.10 -7.55
N ASN A 15 3.53 2.83 -7.69
CA ASN A 15 2.20 2.24 -7.48
C ASN A 15 1.88 1.13 -8.47
N PHE A 16 2.35 1.26 -9.72
CA PHE A 16 2.18 0.21 -10.72
C PHE A 16 2.97 -1.06 -10.38
N LEU A 17 4.19 -0.94 -9.86
CA LEU A 17 4.96 -2.08 -9.36
C LEU A 17 4.23 -2.81 -8.22
N PHE A 18 3.64 -2.07 -7.28
CA PHE A 18 2.83 -2.66 -6.20
C PHE A 18 1.55 -3.32 -6.70
N PHE A 19 0.91 -2.75 -7.71
CA PHE A 19 -0.26 -3.33 -8.36
C PHE A 19 0.08 -4.68 -9.02
N VAL A 20 1.17 -4.73 -9.80
CA VAL A 20 1.64 -5.98 -10.41
C VAL A 20 2.05 -7.00 -9.35
N GLY A 21 2.76 -6.56 -8.29
CA GLY A 21 3.10 -7.40 -7.15
C GLY A 21 1.87 -7.99 -6.46
N GLY A 22 0.82 -7.19 -6.24
CA GLY A 22 -0.46 -7.64 -5.68
C GLY A 22 -1.16 -8.70 -6.54
N ILE A 23 -1.13 -8.54 -7.86
CA ILE A 23 -1.67 -9.55 -8.81
C ILE A 23 -0.88 -10.86 -8.70
N ILE A 24 0.45 -10.79 -8.63
CA ILE A 24 1.30 -11.99 -8.50
C ILE A 24 1.00 -12.72 -7.18
N ILE A 25 0.93 -12.00 -6.06
CA ILE A 25 0.64 -12.58 -4.74
C ILE A 25 -0.75 -13.22 -4.73
N LEU A 26 -1.78 -12.55 -5.28
CA LEU A 26 -3.13 -13.11 -5.40
C LEU A 26 -3.15 -14.38 -6.27
N GLY A 27 -2.52 -14.33 -7.43
CA GLY A 27 -2.43 -15.47 -8.35
C GLY A 27 -1.75 -16.67 -7.69
N LEU A 28 -0.64 -16.44 -6.99
CA LEU A 28 0.10 -17.49 -6.27
C LEU A 28 -0.75 -18.06 -5.12
N SER A 29 -1.42 -17.20 -4.35
CA SER A 29 -2.27 -17.61 -3.23
C SER A 29 -3.44 -18.48 -3.68
N ILE A 30 -4.08 -18.12 -4.81
CA ILE A 30 -5.18 -18.89 -5.40
C ILE A 30 -4.67 -20.21 -5.99
N HIS A 31 -3.53 -20.17 -6.68
CA HIS A 31 -2.90 -21.37 -7.24
C HIS A 31 -2.58 -22.41 -6.16
N VAL A 32 -1.96 -21.97 -5.07
CA VAL A 32 -1.68 -22.81 -3.90
C VAL A 32 -2.98 -23.31 -3.24
N ARG A 33 -4.03 -22.48 -3.21
CA ARG A 33 -5.36 -22.85 -2.69
C ARG A 33 -6.08 -23.87 -3.57
N ASN A 34 -5.80 -23.95 -4.86
CA ASN A 34 -6.48 -24.90 -5.75
C ASN A 34 -5.81 -26.28 -5.73
N ASN A 35 -4.49 -26.32 -5.53
CA ASN A 35 -3.69 -27.54 -5.57
C ASN A 35 -3.35 -28.07 -4.16
N LYS A 36 -4.24 -27.87 -3.17
CA LYS A 36 -4.01 -28.23 -1.75
C LYS A 36 -3.54 -29.68 -1.53
N ALA A 37 -4.02 -30.61 -2.37
CA ALA A 37 -3.71 -32.03 -2.29
C ALA A 37 -2.25 -32.36 -2.62
N ASP A 38 -1.61 -31.57 -3.48
CA ASP A 38 -0.22 -31.79 -3.93
C ASP A 38 0.80 -31.33 -2.88
N TYR A 39 0.45 -30.29 -2.11
CA TYR A 39 1.37 -29.65 -1.16
C TYR A 39 1.18 -30.05 0.30
N GLN A 40 0.37 -31.08 0.59
CA GLN A 40 0.00 -31.50 1.95
C GLN A 40 -0.36 -30.33 2.88
N ILE A 41 -1.16 -29.40 2.38
CA ILE A 41 -1.62 -28.24 3.16
C ILE A 41 -2.52 -28.74 4.28
N THR A 42 -1.99 -28.80 5.51
CA THR A 42 -2.77 -29.10 6.73
C THR A 42 -3.86 -28.02 6.93
N ASP A 43 -4.98 -28.37 7.56
CA ASP A 43 -6.07 -27.43 7.89
C ASP A 43 -5.58 -26.18 8.65
N GLU A 44 -4.45 -26.28 9.37
CA GLU A 44 -3.78 -25.17 10.05
C GLU A 44 -3.22 -24.08 9.12
N LEU A 45 -2.93 -24.38 7.85
CA LEU A 45 -2.36 -23.44 6.89
C LEU A 45 -3.42 -22.78 5.99
N LEU A 46 -4.66 -23.29 5.99
CA LEU A 46 -5.81 -22.67 5.35
C LEU A 46 -6.07 -21.21 5.80
N PRO A 47 -6.04 -20.87 7.11
CA PRO A 47 -6.22 -19.48 7.55
C PRO A 47 -5.10 -18.57 7.04
N ALA A 48 -3.85 -19.04 6.99
CA ALA A 48 -2.72 -18.26 6.48
C ALA A 48 -2.86 -17.93 4.99
N ILE A 49 -3.29 -18.89 4.17
CA ILE A 49 -3.52 -18.67 2.73
C ILE A 49 -4.67 -17.67 2.51
N ASN A 50 -5.76 -17.78 3.28
CA ASN A 50 -6.87 -16.82 3.20
C ASN A 50 -6.44 -15.40 3.60
N LEU A 51 -5.56 -15.26 4.61
CA LEU A 51 -5.00 -13.97 5.01
C LEU A 51 -4.13 -13.38 3.89
N LEU A 52 -3.31 -14.20 3.23
CA LEU A 52 -2.45 -13.78 2.11
C LEU A 52 -3.28 -13.31 0.90
N VAL A 53 -4.40 -13.98 0.61
CA VAL A 53 -5.38 -13.53 -0.39
C VAL A 53 -5.95 -12.17 -0.02
N PHE A 54 -6.31 -11.96 1.25
CA PHE A 54 -6.84 -10.67 1.72
C PHE A 54 -5.82 -9.54 1.57
N ILE A 55 -4.57 -9.76 1.99
CA ILE A 55 -3.48 -8.78 1.88
C ILE A 55 -3.19 -8.45 0.41
N GLY A 56 -3.13 -9.45 -0.46
CA GLY A 56 -2.94 -9.27 -1.89
C GLY A 56 -4.06 -8.44 -2.54
N ALA A 57 -5.32 -8.71 -2.18
CA ALA A 57 -6.48 -7.97 -2.68
C ALA A 57 -6.46 -6.50 -2.24
N VAL A 58 -6.18 -6.25 -0.97
CA VAL A 58 -6.09 -4.89 -0.41
C VAL A 58 -4.98 -4.09 -1.10
N THR A 59 -3.81 -4.71 -1.29
CA THR A 59 -2.66 -4.07 -1.96
C THR A 59 -2.95 -3.77 -3.43
N LEU A 60 -3.68 -4.65 -4.12
CA LEU A 60 -4.13 -4.42 -5.50
C LEU A 60 -5.09 -3.23 -5.60
N ILE A 61 -6.08 -3.14 -4.69
CA ILE A 61 -7.04 -2.03 -4.65
C ILE A 61 -6.32 -0.71 -4.39
N PHE A 62 -5.43 -0.67 -3.40
CA PHE A 62 -4.65 0.54 -3.12
C PHE A 62 -3.70 0.89 -4.28
N GLY A 63 -3.06 -0.07 -4.94
CA GLY A 63 -2.24 0.18 -6.13
C GLY A 63 -3.05 0.80 -7.28
N PHE A 64 -4.26 0.28 -7.53
CA PHE A 64 -5.16 0.83 -8.55
C PHE A 64 -5.65 2.24 -8.20
N LEU A 65 -6.04 2.47 -6.94
CA LEU A 65 -6.42 3.81 -6.44
C LEU A 65 -5.25 4.80 -6.53
N GLY A 66 -4.02 4.35 -6.28
CA GLY A 66 -2.80 5.15 -6.43
C GLY A 66 -2.55 5.57 -7.89
N CYS A 67 -2.72 4.65 -8.85
CA CYS A 67 -2.62 4.94 -10.28
C CYS A 67 -3.73 5.89 -10.76
N CYS A 68 -4.99 5.67 -10.35
CA CYS A 68 -6.09 6.59 -10.67
C CYS A 68 -5.88 7.98 -10.07
N GLY A 69 -5.34 8.07 -8.85
CA GLY A 69 -5.00 9.35 -8.21
C GLY A 69 -3.91 10.13 -8.93
N ALA A 70 -2.94 9.43 -9.55
CA ALA A 70 -1.90 10.06 -10.37
C ALA A 70 -2.44 10.58 -11.72
N ILE A 71 -3.40 9.87 -12.33
CA ILE A 71 -3.97 10.19 -13.65
C ILE A 71 -4.98 11.34 -13.57
N GLN A 72 -5.80 11.40 -12.52
CA GLN A 72 -6.99 12.25 -12.52
C GLN A 72 -6.72 13.72 -12.15
N GLU A 73 -5.46 14.10 -11.88
CA GLU A 73 -5.01 15.43 -11.42
C GLU A 73 -5.88 16.03 -10.28
N SER A 74 -6.69 15.20 -9.63
CA SER A 74 -7.72 15.60 -8.69
C SER A 74 -7.16 15.49 -7.28
N ARG A 75 -6.88 16.66 -6.69
CA ARG A 75 -6.32 16.76 -5.32
C ARG A 75 -7.18 16.03 -4.29
N CYS A 76 -8.49 15.92 -4.53
CA CYS A 76 -9.42 15.21 -3.65
C CYS A 76 -9.18 13.70 -3.61
N LEU A 77 -8.86 13.06 -4.74
CA LEU A 77 -8.65 11.60 -4.78
C LEU A 77 -7.31 11.22 -4.13
N LEU A 78 -6.27 12.01 -4.40
CA LEU A 78 -4.95 11.85 -3.76
C LEU A 78 -5.02 12.11 -2.25
N ALA A 79 -5.82 13.09 -1.82
CA ALA A 79 -6.05 13.37 -0.40
C ALA A 79 -6.89 12.28 0.29
N LEU A 80 -7.83 11.64 -0.42
CA LEU A 80 -8.56 10.48 0.11
C LEU A 80 -7.64 9.28 0.32
N PHE A 81 -6.77 9.03 -0.65
CA PHE A 81 -5.74 7.99 -0.56
C PHE A 81 -4.81 8.21 0.63
N PHE A 82 -4.36 9.45 0.82
CA PHE A 82 -3.54 9.83 1.96
C PHE A 82 -4.25 9.63 3.31
N ARG A 83 -5.53 10.01 3.40
CA ARG A 83 -6.36 9.75 4.59
C ARG A 83 -6.57 8.25 4.87
N GLY A 84 -6.74 7.45 3.82
CA GLY A 84 -6.85 5.99 3.94
C GLY A 84 -5.59 5.34 4.49
N LEU A 85 -4.42 5.71 3.94
CA LEU A 85 -3.12 5.22 4.42
C LEU A 85 -2.84 5.66 5.87
N LEU A 86 -3.14 6.92 6.21
CA LEU A 86 -2.99 7.43 7.58
C LEU A 86 -3.89 6.67 8.56
N SER A 87 -5.13 6.34 8.16
CA SER A 87 -6.05 5.56 8.98
C SER A 87 -5.51 4.15 9.25
N MET A 88 -4.93 3.48 8.26
CA MET A 88 -4.31 2.16 8.43
C MET A 88 -3.11 2.20 9.38
N PHE A 89 -2.29 3.25 9.29
CA PHE A 89 -1.15 3.43 10.21
C PHE A 89 -1.60 3.60 11.66
N LEU A 90 -2.64 4.42 11.91
CA LEU A 90 -3.20 4.60 13.25
C LEU A 90 -3.80 3.32 13.81
N MET A 91 -4.47 2.52 12.96
CA MET A 91 -4.96 1.20 13.35
C MET A 91 -3.80 0.30 13.76
N MET A 92 -2.70 0.26 13.01
CA MET A 92 -1.50 -0.54 13.34
C MET A 92 -0.94 -0.21 14.73
N LEU A 93 -0.78 1.09 15.03
CA LEU A 93 -0.30 1.55 16.33
C LEU A 93 -1.28 1.20 17.47
N GLY A 94 -2.59 1.23 17.18
CA GLY A 94 -3.64 0.84 18.12
C GLY A 94 -3.71 -0.66 18.38
N GLN A 95 -3.42 -1.50 17.38
CA GLN A 95 -3.37 -2.96 17.55
C GLN A 95 -2.18 -3.38 18.41
N GLY A 96 -1.02 -2.72 18.29
CA GLY A 96 0.15 -3.02 19.13
C GLY A 96 -0.13 -2.95 20.64
N GLN A 97 -1.07 -2.10 21.06
CA GLN A 97 -1.51 -1.98 22.45
C GLN A 97 -2.51 -3.08 22.86
N ARG A 98 -3.35 -3.56 21.93
CA ARG A 98 -4.41 -4.56 22.18
C ARG A 98 -3.93 -6.00 22.04
N HIS A 99 -2.85 -6.21 21.30
CA HIS A 99 -2.34 -7.53 20.88
C HIS A 99 -1.74 -8.37 22.03
N LEU A 100 -1.37 -7.76 23.16
CA LEU A 100 -0.92 -8.50 24.35
C LEU A 100 -1.99 -9.43 24.95
N ARG A 101 -3.28 -9.24 24.63
CA ARG A 101 -4.40 -10.07 25.12
C ARG A 101 -4.80 -11.22 24.18
N TYR A 102 -4.36 -11.21 22.92
CA TYR A 102 -4.69 -12.22 21.89
C TYR A 102 -3.50 -13.14 21.54
N PHE A 103 -2.36 -12.92 22.20
CA PHE A 103 -1.05 -13.55 21.96
C PHE A 103 -0.98 -15.08 22.12
N SER A 104 -2.06 -15.77 22.52
CA SER A 104 -1.98 -17.18 22.93
C SER A 104 -2.30 -18.23 21.84
N GLN A 105 -2.81 -17.89 20.64
CA GLN A 105 -3.28 -18.95 19.72
C GLN A 105 -2.96 -18.85 18.21
N ASP A 106 -2.55 -17.69 17.65
CA ASP A 106 -2.36 -17.53 16.18
C ASP A 106 -0.96 -17.02 15.74
N LEU A 107 0.03 -16.98 16.63
CA LEU A 107 1.11 -15.99 16.56
C LEU A 107 2.35 -16.32 15.70
N LYS A 108 2.52 -17.53 15.19
CA LYS A 108 3.82 -17.87 14.57
C LYS A 108 3.96 -17.41 13.11
N PHE A 109 2.86 -17.34 12.37
CA PHE A 109 2.86 -16.99 10.95
C PHE A 109 2.43 -15.53 10.72
N THR A 110 1.45 -15.07 11.51
CA THR A 110 0.97 -13.69 11.51
C THR A 110 2.10 -12.72 11.82
N GLY A 111 2.99 -13.00 12.78
CA GLY A 111 4.09 -12.08 13.13
C GLY A 111 5.16 -11.88 12.04
N VAL A 112 5.47 -12.91 11.24
CA VAL A 112 6.40 -12.78 10.10
C VAL A 112 5.71 -12.03 8.96
N VAL A 113 4.47 -12.37 8.64
CA VAL A 113 3.67 -11.67 7.62
C VAL A 113 3.43 -10.22 8.04
N GLU A 114 3.14 -9.92 9.30
CA GLU A 114 2.98 -8.56 9.82
C GLU A 114 4.28 -7.78 9.76
N GLY A 115 5.43 -8.39 10.06
CA GLY A 115 6.73 -7.72 9.94
C GLY A 115 7.01 -7.24 8.52
N GLU A 116 6.94 -8.16 7.54
CA GLU A 116 7.19 -7.87 6.12
C GLU A 116 6.13 -6.91 5.56
N THR A 117 4.86 -7.11 5.91
CA THR A 117 3.73 -6.29 5.45
C THR A 117 3.75 -4.90 6.07
N MET A 118 4.12 -4.76 7.35
CA MET A 118 4.29 -3.49 8.03
C MET A 118 5.45 -2.69 7.43
N LEU A 119 6.55 -3.36 7.08
CA LEU A 119 7.68 -2.74 6.39
C LEU A 119 7.28 -2.22 5.01
N VAL A 120 6.51 -3.00 4.26
CA VAL A 120 5.97 -2.62 2.95
C VAL A 120 5.04 -1.40 3.06
N TYR A 121 4.07 -1.43 3.98
CA TYR A 121 3.17 -0.29 4.19
C TYR A 121 3.90 0.95 4.73
N PHE A 122 4.91 0.77 5.59
CA PHE A 122 5.71 1.86 6.12
C PHE A 122 6.58 2.51 5.04
N PHE A 123 7.31 1.71 4.24
CA PHE A 123 8.07 2.23 3.10
C PHE A 123 7.14 2.91 2.09
N TRP A 124 5.99 2.30 1.79
CA TRP A 124 5.01 2.90 0.89
C TRP A 124 4.48 4.22 1.44
N PHE A 125 4.14 4.30 2.73
CA PHE A 125 3.70 5.51 3.40
C PHE A 125 4.76 6.61 3.36
N VAL A 126 6.01 6.31 3.71
CA VAL A 126 7.12 7.27 3.71
C VAL A 126 7.39 7.78 2.29
N CYS A 127 7.47 6.89 1.29
CA CYS A 127 7.69 7.29 -0.11
C CYS A 127 6.53 8.14 -0.64
N PHE A 128 5.29 7.74 -0.34
CA PHE A 128 4.10 8.45 -0.80
C PHE A 128 3.92 9.80 -0.11
N PHE A 129 4.20 9.88 1.20
CA PHE A 129 4.18 11.12 1.96
C PHE A 129 5.26 12.10 1.52
N LEU A 130 6.50 11.64 1.31
CA LEU A 130 7.56 12.45 0.73
C LEU A 130 7.16 12.96 -0.66
N ALA A 131 6.69 12.10 -1.55
CA ALA A 131 6.25 12.53 -2.88
C ALA A 131 5.09 13.54 -2.82
N TYR A 132 4.16 13.41 -1.86
CA TYR A 132 3.07 14.36 -1.63
C TYR A 132 3.56 15.71 -1.08
N LEU A 133 4.47 15.72 -0.11
CA LEU A 133 5.09 16.95 0.42
C LEU A 133 5.85 17.71 -0.67
N LEU A 134 6.59 16.98 -1.50
CA LEU A 134 7.32 17.54 -2.65
C LEU A 134 6.35 18.11 -3.70
N LEU A 135 5.17 17.49 -3.89
CA LEU A 135 4.09 18.05 -4.71
C LEU A 135 3.44 19.30 -4.08
N GLN A 136 3.32 19.37 -2.75
CA GLN A 136 2.77 20.55 -2.07
C GLN A 136 3.71 21.76 -2.16
N GLU A 137 5.01 21.56 -1.97
CA GLU A 137 6.03 22.62 -2.12
C GLU A 137 5.97 23.28 -3.50
N GLU A 138 5.95 22.51 -4.60
CA GLU A 138 5.84 23.05 -5.97
C GLU A 138 4.49 23.74 -6.23
N ASN A 139 3.38 23.22 -5.70
CA ASN A 139 2.05 23.83 -5.90
C ASN A 139 1.88 25.14 -5.10
N VAL A 140 2.47 25.25 -3.91
CA VAL A 140 2.48 26.48 -3.10
C VAL A 140 3.38 27.54 -3.76
N PHE A 141 4.51 27.12 -4.34
CA PHE A 141 5.39 28.00 -5.11
C PHE A 141 4.71 28.53 -6.39
N PHE A 142 4.03 27.65 -7.14
CA PHE A 142 3.26 28.06 -8.34
C PHE A 142 2.09 29.00 -8.01
N LYS A 143 1.50 28.89 -6.80
CA LYS A 143 0.41 29.78 -6.36
C LYS A 143 0.89 31.11 -5.75
N LYS A 144 2.15 31.22 -5.32
CA LYS A 144 2.73 32.43 -4.69
C LYS A 144 3.61 33.27 -5.62
N GLY A 145 3.95 32.80 -6.81
CA GLY A 145 4.45 33.67 -7.89
C GLY A 145 5.31 32.93 -8.91
N LEU A 146 4.89 32.94 -10.18
CA LEU A 146 5.67 33.45 -11.33
C LEU A 146 4.98 33.07 -12.67
N PHE A 147 4.16 33.96 -13.20
CA PHE A 147 4.05 34.19 -14.64
C PHE A 147 3.80 35.70 -14.88
N PRO A 148 4.84 36.54 -14.93
CA PRO A 148 4.88 37.67 -15.83
C PRO A 148 5.65 37.22 -17.08
N PHE A 149 4.93 36.79 -18.10
CA PHE A 149 5.40 36.89 -19.48
C PHE A 149 4.22 37.36 -20.32
N GLY A 150 4.04 38.68 -20.29
CA GLY A 150 3.25 39.48 -21.21
C GLY A 150 4.03 40.76 -21.42
#